data_AF-A0A3D0JJG0-F1
#
_entry.id   AF-A0A3D0JJG0-F1
#
_cell.length_a   1.000
_cell.length_b   1.000
_cell.length_c   1.000
_cell.angle_alpha   90.00
_cell.angle_beta   90.00
_cell.angle_gamma   90.00
#
_symmetry.space_group_name_H-M   'P 1'
#
loop_
_entity.id
_entity.type
_entity.pdbx_description
1 polymer ?
#
loop_
_entity_poly.entity_id
_entity_poly.type
_entity_poly.pdbx_seq_one_letter_code
_entity_poly.pdbx_strand_id
1 'polypeptide(L)'
;GNHLVPATTAGVKAMLKRLKHNECAIVLPDQAPKEGEGAYAPFFGLDVLTPVLPYRLALATNARVFIGAALKTQEGYEVVLKKLNDPIADDQDHWLVMMNREIEALVREYPEQYQWEYRRFRNAPDGSLRYP
;
A
#
# COMPACT_ATOMS: atom_id res chain seq x y z
N GLY A 1 -22.78 -1.05 -3.83
CA GLY A 1 -21.99 -2.19 -4.31
C GLY A 1 -20.60 -1.74 -4.72
N ASN A 2 -19.65 -2.67 -4.88
CA ASN A 2 -18.28 -2.36 -5.27
C ASN A 2 -18.20 -1.99 -6.75
N HIS A 3 -17.35 -1.02 -7.10
CA HIS A 3 -17.07 -0.65 -8.48
C HIS A 3 -15.62 -0.98 -8.79
N LEU A 4 -15.42 -2.00 -9.63
CA LEU A 4 -14.08 -2.42 -10.04
C LEU A 4 -13.60 -1.52 -11.19
N VAL A 5 -12.33 -1.11 -11.11
CA VAL A 5 -11.66 -0.34 -12.15
C VAL A 5 -10.41 -1.09 -12.61
N PRO A 6 -10.01 -0.96 -13.89
CA PRO A 6 -8.81 -1.63 -14.38
C PRO A 6 -7.55 -1.04 -13.74
N ALA A 7 -6.51 -1.87 -13.54
CA ALA A 7 -5.18 -1.44 -13.08
C ALA A 7 -4.40 -0.71 -14.21
N THR A 8 -4.97 0.41 -14.67
CA THR A 8 -4.44 1.28 -15.73
C THR A 8 -4.61 2.74 -15.33
N THR A 9 -3.99 3.65 -16.07
CA THR A 9 -4.17 5.10 -15.90
C THR A 9 -5.64 5.52 -15.90
N ALA A 10 -6.49 4.86 -16.70
CA ALA A 10 -7.93 5.12 -16.72
C ALA A 10 -8.61 4.75 -15.39
N GLY A 11 -8.23 3.62 -14.79
CA GLY A 11 -8.74 3.22 -13.47
C GLY A 11 -8.26 4.13 -12.35
N VAL A 12 -6.99 4.57 -12.38
CA VAL A 12 -6.47 5.57 -11.42
C VAL A 12 -7.27 6.88 -11.52
N LYS A 13 -7.56 7.36 -12.73
CA LYS A 13 -8.42 8.54 -12.94
C LYS A 13 -9.84 8.32 -12.39
N ALA A 14 -10.40 7.13 -12.56
CA ALA A 14 -11.70 6.78 -12.01
C ALA A 14 -11.69 6.79 -10.47
N MET A 15 -10.66 6.22 -9.83
CA MET A 15 -10.49 6.28 -8.37
C MET A 15 -10.37 7.71 -7.86
N LEU A 16 -9.54 8.54 -8.50
CA LEU A 16 -9.40 9.97 -8.17
C LEU A 16 -10.74 10.68 -8.25
N LYS A 17 -11.52 10.45 -9.32
CA LYS A 17 -12.85 11.03 -9.46
C LYS A 17 -13.74 10.63 -8.30
N ARG A 18 -13.78 9.35 -7.91
CA ARG A 18 -14.65 8.86 -6.82
C ARG A 18 -14.23 9.42 -5.46
N LEU A 19 -12.94 9.43 -5.16
CA LEU A 19 -12.41 10.03 -3.92
C LEU A 19 -12.78 11.53 -3.82
N LYS A 20 -12.73 12.29 -4.93
CA LYS A 20 -13.19 13.70 -4.96
C LYS A 20 -14.70 13.88 -4.72
N HIS A 21 -15.50 12.82 -4.85
CA HIS A 21 -16.93 12.81 -4.52
C HIS A 21 -17.18 12.21 -3.13
N ASN A 22 -16.18 12.23 -2.22
CA ASN A 22 -16.25 11.71 -0.86
C ASN A 22 -16.58 10.21 -0.76
N GLU A 23 -16.21 9.44 -1.79
CA GLU A 23 -16.32 7.99 -1.76
C GLU A 23 -15.05 7.33 -1.22
N CYS A 24 -15.05 5.99 -1.16
CA CYS A 24 -13.93 5.18 -0.69
C CYS A 24 -13.23 4.47 -1.87
N ALA A 25 -11.92 4.29 -1.74
CA ALA A 25 -11.12 3.45 -2.63
C ALA A 25 -10.23 2.51 -1.79
N ILE A 26 -10.05 1.29 -2.27
CA ILE A 26 -9.19 0.28 -1.64
C ILE A 26 -8.06 -0.05 -2.63
N VAL A 27 -6.84 -0.09 -2.10
CA VAL A 27 -5.63 -0.51 -2.82
C VAL A 27 -4.85 -1.47 -1.94
N LEU A 28 -4.07 -2.36 -2.56
CA LEU A 28 -3.11 -3.21 -1.86
C LEU A 28 -1.73 -2.55 -1.94
N PRO A 29 -1.24 -1.90 -0.88
CA PRO A 29 0.01 -1.14 -0.91
C PRO A 29 1.25 -2.02 -0.72
N ASP A 30 1.07 -3.31 -0.46
CA ASP A 30 2.13 -4.25 -0.12
C ASP A 30 2.54 -5.17 -1.30
N GLN A 31 2.01 -4.92 -2.49
CA GLN A 31 2.43 -5.56 -3.73
C GLN A 31 3.41 -4.66 -4.51
N ALA A 32 4.45 -5.26 -5.06
CA ALA A 32 5.42 -4.55 -5.89
C ALA A 32 4.71 -4.00 -7.14
N PRO A 33 4.77 -2.68 -7.38
CA PRO A 33 4.16 -2.06 -8.55
C PRO A 33 4.97 -2.38 -9.81
N LYS A 34 4.47 -1.94 -10.97
CA LYS A 34 5.26 -1.96 -12.19
C LYS A 34 6.43 -0.97 -12.09
N GLU A 35 7.41 -1.16 -12.96
CA GLU A 35 8.53 -0.23 -13.08
C GLU A 35 8.04 1.21 -13.31
N GLY A 36 8.60 2.17 -12.58
CA GLY A 36 8.18 3.58 -12.62
C GLY A 36 6.92 3.93 -11.81
N GLU A 37 6.21 2.95 -11.26
CA GLU A 37 5.00 3.14 -10.43
C GLU A 37 5.28 3.02 -8.91
N GLY A 38 6.55 2.94 -8.52
CA GLY A 38 6.98 2.80 -7.13
C GLY A 38 8.25 3.57 -6.81
N ALA A 39 8.55 3.65 -5.51
CA ALA A 39 9.82 4.10 -4.97
C ALA A 39 10.34 3.07 -3.97
N TYR A 40 11.67 2.98 -3.84
CA TYR A 40 12.27 2.07 -2.86
C TYR A 40 12.13 2.67 -1.46
N ALA A 41 11.56 1.88 -0.55
CA ALA A 41 11.43 2.23 0.86
C ALA A 41 11.71 0.99 1.73
N PRO A 42 12.25 1.15 2.95
CA PRO A 42 12.52 0.04 3.85
C PRO A 42 11.25 -0.75 4.19
N PHE A 43 11.38 -2.07 4.20
CA PHE A 43 10.39 -3.03 4.68
C PHE A 43 11.15 -4.24 5.27
N PHE A 44 11.00 -4.49 6.57
CA PHE A 44 11.74 -5.49 7.34
C PHE A 44 13.27 -5.39 7.16
N GLY A 45 13.79 -4.16 7.12
CA GLY A 45 15.23 -3.89 6.99
C GLY A 45 15.81 -4.01 5.58
N LEU A 46 14.98 -4.29 4.58
CA LEU A 46 15.38 -4.31 3.17
C LEU A 46 14.60 -3.26 2.38
N ASP A 47 15.27 -2.54 1.48
CA ASP A 47 14.56 -1.64 0.57
C ASP A 47 13.78 -2.44 -0.48
N VAL A 48 12.46 -2.23 -0.52
CA VAL A 48 11.55 -2.88 -1.47
C VAL A 48 10.82 -1.85 -2.32
N LEU A 49 10.49 -2.24 -3.55
CA LEU A 49 9.73 -1.39 -4.46
C LEU A 49 8.30 -1.21 -3.94
N THR A 50 8.00 -0.01 -3.43
CA THR A 50 6.76 0.32 -2.74
C THR A 50 5.89 1.22 -3.64
N PRO A 51 4.59 0.91 -3.83
CA PRO A 51 3.71 1.69 -4.70
C PRO A 51 3.48 3.12 -4.19
N VAL A 52 3.64 4.10 -5.08
CA VAL A 52 3.40 5.53 -4.76
C VAL A 52 1.94 5.94 -4.88
N LEU A 53 1.08 5.05 -5.43
CA LEU A 53 -0.32 5.34 -5.70
C LEU A 53 -1.11 5.81 -4.45
N PRO A 54 -1.00 5.17 -3.26
CA PRO A 54 -1.72 5.61 -2.07
C PRO A 54 -1.40 7.07 -1.69
N TYR A 55 -0.11 7.43 -1.67
CA TYR A 55 0.35 8.80 -1.42
C TYR A 55 -0.26 9.79 -2.43
N ARG A 56 -0.17 9.49 -3.73
CA ARG A 56 -0.68 10.36 -4.80
C ARG A 56 -2.19 10.56 -4.75
N LEU A 57 -2.95 9.49 -4.48
CA LEU A 57 -4.41 9.57 -4.35
C LEU A 57 -4.79 10.46 -3.17
N ALA A 58 -4.17 10.23 -2.01
CA ALA A 58 -4.47 10.97 -0.80
C ALA A 58 -4.07 12.46 -0.92
N LEU A 59 -2.88 12.76 -1.45
CA LEU A 59 -2.44 14.14 -1.67
C LEU A 59 -3.35 14.91 -2.65
N ALA A 60 -3.79 14.26 -3.73
CA ALA A 60 -4.63 14.89 -4.75
C ALA A 60 -6.09 15.10 -4.35
N THR A 61 -6.53 14.48 -3.24
CA THR A 61 -7.94 14.44 -2.84
C THR A 61 -8.18 14.84 -1.39
N ASN A 62 -7.13 15.01 -0.59
CA ASN A 62 -7.19 15.18 0.87
C ASN A 62 -7.95 14.03 1.57
N ALA A 63 -7.96 12.84 0.96
CA ALA A 63 -8.61 11.67 1.55
C ALA A 63 -7.85 11.20 2.80
N ARG A 64 -8.61 10.86 3.85
CA ARG A 64 -8.06 10.18 5.03
C ARG A 64 -7.60 8.77 4.64
N VAL A 65 -6.38 8.42 5.01
CA VAL A 65 -5.80 7.12 4.70
C VAL A 65 -5.87 6.20 5.91
N PHE A 66 -6.29 4.96 5.68
CA PHE A 66 -6.26 3.88 6.68
C PHE A 66 -5.49 2.71 6.10
N ILE A 67 -4.64 2.08 6.92
CA ILE A 67 -4.05 0.77 6.64
C ILE A 67 -4.77 -0.27 7.48
N GLY A 68 -4.88 -1.51 7.00
CA GLY A 68 -5.56 -2.55 7.75
C GLY A 68 -5.54 -3.91 7.10
N ALA A 69 -6.07 -4.88 7.82
CA ALA A 69 -6.22 -6.25 7.36
C ALA A 69 -7.55 -6.83 7.87
N ALA A 70 -8.01 -7.88 7.19
CA ALA A 70 -9.01 -8.79 7.71
C ALA A 70 -8.29 -10.02 8.25
N LEU A 71 -8.31 -10.18 9.57
CA LEU A 71 -7.61 -11.23 10.30
C LEU A 71 -8.56 -12.39 10.54
N LYS A 72 -8.15 -13.60 10.17
CA LYS A 72 -8.91 -14.81 10.47
C LYS A 72 -8.87 -15.08 11.97
N THR A 73 -10.05 -15.38 12.52
CA THR A 73 -10.24 -15.82 13.90
C THR A 73 -10.88 -17.22 13.93
N GLN A 74 -11.12 -17.78 15.12
CA GLN A 74 -11.82 -19.07 15.25
C GLN A 74 -13.28 -18.98 14.78
N GLU A 75 -13.89 -17.80 14.90
CA GLU A 75 -15.32 -17.59 14.66
C GLU A 75 -15.62 -16.83 13.36
N GLY A 76 -14.58 -16.37 12.64
CA GLY A 76 -14.74 -15.63 11.40
C GLY A 76 -13.54 -14.75 11.08
N TYR A 77 -13.81 -13.44 10.92
CA TYR A 77 -12.79 -12.44 10.62
C TYR A 77 -12.97 -11.20 11.48
N GLU A 78 -11.86 -10.62 11.91
CA GLU A 78 -11.79 -9.30 12.53
C GLU A 78 -11.14 -8.31 11.56
N VAL A 79 -11.73 -7.13 11.38
CA VAL A 79 -11.15 -6.08 10.53
C VAL A 79 -10.49 -5.06 11.43
N VAL A 80 -9.17 -4.91 11.27
CA VAL A 80 -8.39 -3.88 11.94
C VAL A 80 -8.08 -2.77 10.95
N LEU A 81 -8.28 -1.52 11.39
CA LEU A 81 -7.97 -0.32 10.61
C LEU A 81 -7.21 0.66 11.49
N LYS A 82 -6.07 1.14 11.01
CA LYS A 82 -5.28 2.19 11.64
C LYS A 82 -5.20 3.39 10.72
N LYS A 83 -5.57 4.56 11.23
CA LYS A 83 -5.44 5.82 10.49
C LYS A 83 -3.95 6.13 10.31
N LEU A 84 -3.54 6.44 9.09
CA LEU A 84 -2.20 6.95 8.79
C LEU A 84 -2.16 8.48 8.90
N ASN A 85 -0.96 9.03 9.03
CA ASN A 85 -0.76 10.47 8.90
C ASN A 85 -1.11 10.92 7.48
N ASP A 86 -1.73 12.09 7.38
CA ASP A 86 -2.10 12.67 6.08
C ASP A 86 -0.82 13.01 5.28
N PRO A 87 -0.78 12.76 3.96
CA PRO A 87 0.40 13.07 3.15
C PRO A 87 0.58 14.59 3.01
N ILE A 88 1.83 15.02 2.95
CA ILE A 88 2.21 16.41 2.68
C ILE A 88 2.92 16.44 1.32
N ALA A 89 2.78 17.55 0.59
CA ALA A 89 3.49 17.75 -0.67
C ALA A 89 5.01 17.63 -0.46
N ASP A 90 5.70 17.06 -1.44
CA ASP A 90 7.16 16.86 -1.45
C ASP A 90 7.71 15.95 -0.33
N ASP A 91 6.85 15.17 0.34
CA ASP A 91 7.20 14.26 1.44
C ASP A 91 6.94 12.76 1.12
N GLN A 92 6.95 12.40 -0.17
CA GLN A 92 6.59 11.06 -0.63
C GLN A 92 7.40 9.97 0.07
N ASP A 93 8.73 10.10 0.13
CA ASP A 93 9.61 9.03 0.61
C ASP A 93 9.42 8.77 2.11
N HIS A 94 9.31 9.81 2.94
CA HIS A 94 9.00 9.64 4.36
C HIS A 94 7.62 9.04 4.59
N TRP A 95 6.63 9.44 3.79
CA TRP A 95 5.28 8.89 3.89
C TRP A 95 5.25 7.40 3.53
N LEU A 96 5.98 6.98 2.50
CA LEU A 96 6.11 5.55 2.14
C LEU A 96 6.84 4.74 3.21
N VAL A 97 7.90 5.29 3.81
CA VAL A 97 8.59 4.67 4.96
C VAL A 97 7.61 4.48 6.12
N MET A 98 6.81 5.50 6.44
CA MET A 98 5.79 5.42 7.50
C MET A 98 4.73 4.36 7.16
N MET A 99 4.20 4.35 5.94
CA MET A 99 3.24 3.34 5.50
C MET A 99 3.81 1.91 5.63
N ASN A 100 5.03 1.69 5.17
CA ASN A 100 5.68 0.38 5.28
C ASN A 100 5.88 -0.03 6.74
N ARG A 101 6.28 0.89 7.63
CA ARG A 101 6.40 0.61 9.07
C ARG A 101 5.09 0.19 9.71
N GLU A 102 3.98 0.78 9.27
CA GLU A 102 2.65 0.42 9.78
C GLU A 102 2.18 -0.94 9.26
N ILE A 103 2.52 -1.29 8.02
CA ILE A 103 2.32 -2.65 7.49
C ILE A 103 3.20 -3.64 8.28
N GLU A 104 4.49 -3.33 8.50
CA GLU A 104 5.39 -4.17 9.31
C GLU A 104 4.84 -4.42 10.72
N ALA A 105 4.31 -3.39 11.38
CA ALA A 105 3.73 -3.53 12.71
C ALA A 105 2.59 -4.55 12.72
N LEU A 106 1.68 -4.45 11.75
CA LEU A 106 0.56 -5.38 11.59
C LEU A 106 1.03 -6.81 11.26
N VAL A 107 2.03 -6.94 10.38
CA VAL A 107 2.63 -8.24 10.04
C VAL A 107 3.37 -8.86 11.23
N ARG A 108 4.00 -8.06 12.10
CA ARG A 108 4.65 -8.57 13.31
C ARG A 108 3.66 -9.10 14.35
N GLU A 109 2.45 -8.55 14.36
CA GLU A 109 1.38 -8.99 15.25
C GLU A 109 0.75 -10.31 14.77
N TYR A 110 0.61 -10.49 13.45
CA TYR A 110 -0.01 -11.67 12.83
C TYR A 110 0.84 -12.26 11.70
N PRO A 111 2.09 -12.69 11.97
CA PRO A 111 3.02 -13.09 10.92
C PRO A 111 2.54 -14.31 10.14
N GLU A 112 1.81 -15.23 10.76
CA GLU A 112 1.27 -16.43 10.12
C GLU A 112 0.14 -16.14 9.12
N GLN A 113 -0.46 -14.94 9.17
CA GLN A 113 -1.54 -14.54 8.27
C GLN A 113 -1.07 -13.65 7.11
N TYR A 114 0.21 -13.29 7.09
CA TYR A 114 0.78 -12.53 5.97
C TYR A 114 1.12 -13.46 4.79
N GLN A 115 0.86 -12.99 3.57
CA GLN A 115 1.10 -13.74 2.32
C GLN A 115 2.59 -13.71 1.93
N TRP A 116 3.43 -14.41 2.69
CA TRP A 116 4.89 -14.49 2.49
C TRP A 116 5.29 -15.09 1.14
N GLU A 117 4.40 -15.81 0.47
CA GLU A 117 4.62 -16.34 -0.88
C GLU A 117 4.78 -15.24 -1.94
N TYR A 118 4.23 -14.05 -1.67
CA TYR A 118 4.39 -12.92 -2.58
C TYR A 118 5.84 -12.45 -2.59
N ARG A 119 6.43 -12.33 -3.79
CA ARG A 119 7.86 -12.04 -3.97
C ARG A 119 8.21 -10.55 -3.78
N ARG A 120 7.77 -9.95 -2.66
CA ARG A 120 7.93 -8.51 -2.34
C ARG A 120 9.40 -8.07 -2.33
N PHE A 121 10.30 -8.93 -1.87
CA PHE A 121 11.73 -8.63 -1.71
C PHE A 121 12.55 -8.84 -2.99
N ARG A 122 11.94 -9.26 -4.09
CA ARG A 122 12.65 -9.71 -5.30
C ARG A 122 13.50 -8.61 -5.93
N ASN A 123 12.95 -7.42 -6.13
CA ASN A 123 13.63 -6.32 -6.81
C ASN A 123 14.50 -5.52 -5.83
N ALA A 124 15.76 -5.30 -6.18
CA ALA A 124 16.69 -4.48 -5.41
C ALA A 124 16.89 -3.08 -6.03
N PRO A 125 17.27 -2.06 -5.23
CA PRO A 125 17.46 -0.69 -5.72
C PRO A 125 18.48 -0.53 -6.86
N ASP A 126 19.48 -1.41 -6.91
CA ASP A 126 20.52 -1.44 -7.95
C ASP A 126 20.08 -2.12 -9.26
N GLY A 127 18.81 -2.51 -9.36
CA GLY A 127 18.23 -3.21 -10.51
C GLY A 127 18.47 -4.71 -10.52
N SER A 128 19.18 -5.26 -9.53
CA SER A 128 19.38 -6.70 -9.40
C SER A 128 18.15 -7.41 -8.82
N LEU A 129 18.09 -8.74 -9.02
CA LEU A 129 17.12 -9.60 -8.36
C LEU A 129 17.79 -10.27 -7.17
N ARG A 130 17.17 -10.19 -5.98
CA ARG A 130 17.69 -10.85 -4.77
C ARG A 130 17.59 -12.38 -4.83
N TYR A 131 16.67 -12.90 -5.62
CA TYR A 131 16.45 -14.33 -5.85
C TYR A 131 15.75 -14.57 -7.20
N PRO A 132 15.91 -15.78 -7.78
CA PRO A 132 15.35 -16.15 -9.10
C PRO A 132 13.82 -16.03 -9.18
#